data_AF-A0A8T7A1F7-F1
#
_entry.id   AF-A0A8T7A1F7-F1
#
_cell.length_a   1.000
_cell.length_b   1.000
_cell.length_c   1.000
_cell.angle_alpha   90.00
_cell.angle_beta   90.00
_cell.angle_gamma   90.00
#
_symmetry.space_group_name_H-M   'P 1'
#
loop_
_entity.id
_entity.type
_entity.pdbx_description
1 polymer ?
#
loop_
_entity_poly.entity_id
_entity_poly.type
_entity_poly.pdbx_seq_one_letter_code
_entity_poly.pdbx_strand_id
1 'polypeptide(L)'
;MYISNELSNVSIQWTVICCHEYKRLSRTKWRIDFHYKCGAEMTLEDVSDDMIQCLILGAYNSKKEMKTNIGKVSISSSSVVLPIDDWKTLQPLIVS
;
A
#
# COMPACT_ATOMS: atom_id res chain seq x y z
N MET A 1 -2.78 -13.69 -6.20
CA MET A 1 -1.34 -13.43 -5.99
C MET A 1 -1.14 -13.19 -4.48
N TYR A 2 0.02 -13.48 -3.86
CA TYR A 2 0.11 -13.55 -2.39
C TYR A 2 0.92 -12.38 -1.79
N ILE A 3 0.23 -11.51 -1.04
CA ILE A 3 0.84 -10.51 -0.16
C ILE A 3 1.25 -11.21 1.15
N SER A 4 2.44 -10.92 1.68
CA SER A 4 2.91 -11.50 2.95
C SER A 4 1.89 -11.37 4.09
N ASN A 5 1.68 -12.44 4.87
CA ASN A 5 0.81 -12.43 6.05
C ASN A 5 1.31 -11.51 7.17
N GLU A 6 2.60 -11.18 7.17
CA GLU A 6 3.20 -10.26 8.14
C GLU A 6 2.77 -8.81 7.88
N LEU A 7 2.36 -8.51 6.64
CA LEU A 7 1.81 -7.21 6.29
C LEU A 7 0.37 -7.13 6.79
N SER A 8 0.15 -6.37 7.85
CA SER A 8 -1.17 -6.12 8.43
C SER A 8 -1.66 -4.70 8.17
N ASN A 9 -0.76 -3.74 7.96
CA ASN A 9 -1.11 -2.34 7.75
C ASN A 9 -0.24 -1.67 6.69
N VAL A 10 -0.85 -0.82 5.86
CA VAL A 10 -0.17 0.08 4.92
C VAL A 10 -0.81 1.47 5.04
N SER A 11 0.00 2.52 5.03
CA SER A 11 -0.46 3.91 4.90
C SER A 11 0.19 4.51 3.66
N ILE A 12 -0.64 5.08 2.78
CA ILE A 12 -0.21 5.70 1.53
C ILE A 12 -0.67 7.15 1.52
N GLN A 13 0.28 8.07 1.36
CA GLN A 13 0.01 9.50 1.37
C GLN A 13 -0.20 10.01 -0.06
N TRP A 14 -1.47 10.29 -0.41
CA TRP A 14 -1.82 11.02 -1.63
C TRP A 14 -1.89 12.49 -1.30
N THR A 15 -0.71 13.12 -1.19
CA THR A 15 -0.48 14.47 -0.65
C THR A 15 -1.34 15.60 -1.19
N VAL A 16 -2.13 15.41 -2.25
CA VAL A 16 -3.05 16.43 -2.79
C VAL A 16 -4.52 16.16 -2.39
N ILE A 17 -4.89 14.91 -2.11
CA ILE A 17 -6.30 14.47 -2.06
C ILE A 17 -6.65 13.83 -0.71
N CYS A 18 -5.96 12.77 -0.33
CA CYS A 18 -6.34 11.90 0.79
C CYS A 18 -5.16 11.09 1.35
N CYS A 19 -5.32 10.55 2.54
CA CYS A 19 -4.52 9.45 3.08
C CYS A 19 -5.32 8.16 2.92
N HIS A 20 -4.67 7.08 2.47
CA HIS A 20 -5.26 5.74 2.49
C HIS A 20 -4.61 4.94 3.61
N GLU A 21 -5.41 4.33 4.47
CA GLU A 21 -4.96 3.34 5.44
C GLU A 21 -5.58 1.98 5.11
N TYR A 22 -4.72 1.01 4.80
CA TYR A 22 -5.08 -0.35 4.47
C TYR A 22 -4.86 -1.21 5.71
N LYS A 23 -5.89 -1.90 6.19
CA LYS A 23 -5.86 -2.74 7.40
C LYS A 23 -6.32 -4.15 7.06
N ARG A 24 -5.48 -5.16 7.32
CA ARG A 24 -5.80 -6.56 7.04
C ARG A 24 -6.83 -7.05 8.06
N LEU A 25 -7.99 -7.51 7.59
CA LEU A 25 -9.07 -8.04 8.42
C LEU A 25 -8.96 -9.56 8.58
N SER A 26 -8.56 -10.25 7.52
CA SER A 26 -8.36 -11.71 7.50
C SER A 26 -7.24 -12.10 6.55
N ARG A 27 -7.03 -13.41 6.34
CA ARG A 27 -5.99 -13.92 5.43
C ARG A 27 -6.10 -13.34 4.01
N THR A 28 -7.30 -12.99 3.55
CA THR A 28 -7.53 -12.55 2.15
C THR A 28 -8.40 -11.30 2.03
N LYS A 29 -8.73 -10.65 3.15
CA LYS A 29 -9.66 -9.52 3.22
C LYS A 29 -9.06 -8.34 3.96
N TRP A 30 -9.34 -7.15 3.44
CA TRP A 30 -8.83 -5.88 3.94
C TRP A 30 -9.93 -4.84 4.06
N ARG A 31 -9.68 -3.88 4.94
CA ARG A 31 -10.35 -2.60 5.00
C ARG A 31 -9.44 -1.52 4.41
N ILE A 32 -10.02 -0.56 3.71
CA ILE A 32 -9.34 0.67 3.30
C ILE A 32 -10.11 1.85 3.92
N ASP A 33 -9.44 2.61 4.75
CA ASP A 33 -9.93 3.87 5.29
C ASP A 33 -9.34 5.03 4.46
N PHE A 34 -10.19 5.92 3.99
CA PHE A 34 -9.84 7.10 3.21
C PHE A 34 -10.10 8.35 4.04
N HIS A 35 -9.04 9.09 4.35
CA HIS A 35 -9.12 10.36 5.07
C HIS A 35 -8.82 11.49 4.10
N TYR A 36 -9.86 12.20 3.65
CA TYR A 36 -9.72 13.29 2.69
C TYR A 36 -9.26 14.58 3.38
N LYS A 37 -8.50 15.40 2.67
CA LYS A 37 -8.04 16.69 3.20
C LYS A 37 -9.16 17.65 3.59
N CYS A 38 -10.33 17.51 2.98
CA CYS A 38 -11.52 18.30 3.33
C CYS A 38 -12.20 17.84 4.63
N GLY A 39 -11.67 16.82 5.31
CA GLY A 39 -12.25 16.24 6.53
C GLY A 39 -13.31 15.18 6.26
N ALA A 40 -13.65 14.90 5.00
CA ALA A 40 -14.51 13.77 4.67
C ALA A 40 -13.77 12.45 4.91
N GLU A 41 -14.52 11.43 5.32
CA GLU A 41 -14.02 10.08 5.55
C GLU A 41 -14.87 9.06 4.80
N MET A 42 -14.23 8.01 4.32
CA MET A 42 -14.89 6.88 3.66
C MET A 42 -14.17 5.59 4.03
N THR A 43 -14.93 4.50 4.18
CA THR A 43 -14.38 3.18 4.45
C THR A 43 -14.87 2.18 3.41
N LEU A 44 -13.97 1.33 2.92
CA LEU A 44 -14.28 0.15 2.13
C LEU A 44 -13.86 -1.10 2.91
N GLU A 45 -14.76 -2.07 3.04
CA GLU A 45 -14.49 -3.34 3.73
C GLU A 45 -14.48 -4.53 2.76
N ASP A 46 -13.98 -5.67 3.23
CA ASP A 46 -13.92 -6.93 2.49
C ASP A 46 -13.21 -6.89 1.12
N VAL A 47 -12.26 -5.97 0.97
CA VAL A 47 -11.42 -5.82 -0.23
C VAL A 47 -10.45 -7.00 -0.34
N SER A 48 -10.34 -7.59 -1.53
CA SER A 48 -9.48 -8.75 -1.76
C SER A 48 -7.99 -8.39 -1.82
N ASP A 49 -7.13 -9.33 -1.43
CA ASP A 49 -5.66 -9.19 -1.54
C ASP A 49 -5.20 -8.75 -2.93
N ASP A 50 -5.79 -9.29 -4.00
CA ASP A 50 -5.39 -8.94 -5.38
C ASP A 50 -5.62 -7.44 -5.67
N MET A 51 -6.75 -6.89 -5.22
CA MET A 51 -7.05 -5.46 -5.36
C MET A 51 -6.09 -4.61 -4.53
N ILE A 52 -5.81 -5.03 -3.29
CA ILE A 52 -4.90 -4.33 -2.38
C ILE A 52 -3.49 -4.28 -2.96
N GLN A 53 -3.02 -5.40 -3.54
CA GLN A 53 -1.73 -5.46 -4.20
C GLN A 53 -1.67 -4.44 -5.34
N CYS A 54 -2.67 -4.41 -6.23
CA CYS A 54 -2.74 -3.45 -7.33
C CYS A 54 -2.66 -2.00 -6.85
N LEU A 55 -3.34 -1.67 -5.75
CA LEU A 55 -3.32 -0.32 -5.18
C LEU A 55 -1.96 0.06 -4.59
N ILE A 56 -1.32 -0.85 -3.85
CA ILE A 56 0.02 -0.64 -3.28
C ILE A 56 1.05 -0.48 -4.40
N LEU A 57 1.02 -1.35 -5.41
CA LEU A 57 1.93 -1.29 -6.55
C LEU A 57 1.71 -0.03 -7.39
N GLY A 58 0.46 0.34 -7.63
CA GLY A 58 0.10 1.59 -8.30
C GLY A 58 0.64 2.82 -7.56
N ALA A 59 0.54 2.83 -6.24
CA ALA A 59 1.10 3.89 -5.40
C ALA A 59 2.63 3.95 -5.45
N TYR A 60 3.31 2.80 -5.38
CA TYR A 60 4.76 2.72 -5.52
C TYR A 60 5.24 3.26 -6.87
N ASN A 61 4.65 2.76 -7.96
CA ASN A 61 4.99 3.19 -9.33
C ASN A 61 4.66 4.68 -9.55
N SER A 62 3.70 5.23 -8.80
CA SER A 62 3.37 6.66 -8.76
C SER A 62 4.22 7.48 -7.78
N LYS A 63 5.28 6.88 -7.23
CA LYS A 63 6.23 7.49 -6.27
C LYS A 63 5.55 8.10 -5.04
N LYS A 64 4.47 7.48 -4.55
CA LYS A 64 3.78 7.92 -3.33
C LYS A 64 4.52 7.42 -2.11
N GLU A 65 4.59 8.25 -1.08
CA GLU A 65 5.15 7.84 0.20
C GLU A 65 4.28 6.75 0.81
N MET A 66 4.93 5.65 1.22
CA MET A 66 4.26 4.52 1.84
C MET A 66 4.98 4.11 3.11
N LYS A 67 4.19 3.87 4.15
CA LYS A 67 4.62 3.25 5.41
C LYS A 67 3.85 1.96 5.59
N THR A 68 4.50 0.94 6.11
CA THR A 68 3.88 -0.34 6.43
C THR A 68 4.16 -0.68 7.89
N ASN A 69 3.46 -1.66 8.44
CA ASN A 69 3.78 -2.16 9.79
C ASN A 69 5.15 -2.87 9.87
N ILE A 70 5.72 -3.27 8.73
CA ILE A 70 7.01 -3.97 8.65
C ILE A 70 8.17 -3.06 8.22
N GLY A 71 7.91 -1.77 7.99
CA GLY A 71 8.94 -0.79 7.61
C GLY A 71 8.45 0.31 6.66
N LYS A 72 9.35 1.19 6.25
CA LYS A 72 9.10 2.23 5.23
C LYS A 72 9.49 1.71 3.85
N VAL A 73 8.70 2.01 2.82
CA VAL A 73 9.07 1.65 1.44
C VAL A 73 10.07 2.67 0.90
N SER A 74 11.24 2.20 0.45
CA SER A 74 12.26 3.03 -0.19
C SER A 74 11.92 3.23 -1.68
N ILE A 75 11.70 4.49 -2.07
CA ILE A 75 11.31 4.88 -3.45
C ILE A 75 12.54 5.35 -4.25
N SER A 76 13.71 5.47 -3.62
CA SER A 76 14.91 6.06 -4.20
C SER A 76 15.79 5.09 -4.99
N SER A 77 15.33 3.88 -5.33
CA SER A 77 16.17 2.90 -6.01
C SER A 77 16.44 3.30 -7.47
N SER A 78 17.62 3.86 -7.73
CA SER A 78 18.14 4.16 -9.06
C SER A 78 18.42 2.91 -9.91
N SER A 79 18.31 1.71 -9.34
CA SER A 79 18.66 0.41 -9.95
C SER A 79 17.46 -0.47 -10.33
N VAL A 80 16.22 -0.10 -10.00
CA VAL A 80 15.03 -0.90 -10.32
C VAL A 80 14.37 -0.40 -11.61
N VAL A 81 14.18 -1.29 -12.57
CA VAL A 81 13.38 -1.03 -13.78
C VAL A 81 11.92 -0.90 -13.36
N LEU A 82 11.40 0.32 -13.35
CA LEU A 82 9.97 0.57 -13.19
C LEU A 82 9.25 0.23 -14.51
N PRO A 83 8.03 -0.35 -14.47
CA PRO A 83 7.16 -0.53 -13.30
C PRO A 83 7.32 -1.88 -12.58
N ILE A 84 7.03 -1.90 -11.27
CA ILE A 84 6.85 -3.15 -10.51
C ILE A 84 5.42 -3.66 -10.70
N ASP A 85 5.26 -4.95 -10.98
CA ASP A 85 3.98 -5.62 -11.25
C ASP A 85 3.55 -6.64 -10.19
N ASP A 86 4.44 -7.02 -9.25
CA ASP A 86 4.12 -7.95 -8.17
C ASP A 86 4.68 -7.57 -6.78
N TRP A 87 4.10 -8.19 -5.74
CA TRP A 87 4.51 -7.98 -4.35
C TRP A 87 5.95 -8.46 -4.08
N LYS A 88 6.39 -9.55 -4.72
CA LYS A 88 7.70 -10.16 -4.46
C LYS A 88 8.85 -9.24 -4.88
N THR A 89 8.64 -8.44 -5.90
CA THR A 89 9.59 -7.45 -6.40
C THR A 89 9.58 -6.19 -5.52
N LEU A 90 8.43 -5.84 -4.93
CA LEU A 90 8.32 -4.72 -3.99
C LEU A 90 8.95 -5.03 -2.62
N GLN A 91 8.76 -6.25 -2.10
CA GLN A 91 9.11 -6.63 -0.72
C GLN A 91 10.56 -6.29 -0.31
N PRO A 92 11.61 -6.52 -1.14
CA PRO A 92 12.99 -6.17 -0.80
C PRO A 92 13.26 -4.66 -0.64
N LEU A 93 12.32 -3.81 -1.08
CA LEU A 93 12.45 -2.36 -1.01
C LEU A 93 11.89 -1.78 0.30
N ILE A 94 11.31 -2.62 1.15
CA ILE A 94 10.83 -2.25 2.49
C ILE A 94 12.02 -2.25 3.45
N VAL A 95 12.31 -1.09 4.03
CA VAL A 95 13.40 -0.89 5.00
C VAL A 95 12.83 -0.72 6.41
N SER A 96 13.40 -1.45 7.37
CA SER A 96 13.06 -1.38 8.80
C SER A 96 13.62 -0.14 9.48
#